data_AF-A0A965XXV8-F1
#
_entry.id   AF-A0A965XXV8-F1
#
_cell.length_a   1.000
_cell.length_b   1.000
_cell.length_c   1.000
_cell.angle_alpha   90.00
_cell.angle_beta   90.00
_cell.angle_gamma   90.00
#
_symmetry.space_group_name_H-M   'P 1'
#
loop_
_entity.id
_entity.type
_entity.pdbx_description
1 polymer ?
#
loop_
_entity_poly.entity_id
_entity_poly.type
_entity_poly.pdbx_seq_one_letter_code
_entity_poly.pdbx_strand_id
1 'polypeptide(L)'
;MKKTLLTLTLFFAVIFVWGQQTPVTKANYDLAARFSPKKVNKLVFSTSVSPNWFKNSDKFWYTWQTPQGTFYYVVDPSTGRKTPLFDNATMAAQLTEIVKDPFDAQNIPIRRMKLVDDKIFTFEIQSTVQVDEKDEKTGKTKK
;
A
#
# COMPACT_ATOMS: atom_id res chain seq x y z
N MET A 1 -14.58 61.94 30.99
CA MET A 1 -14.27 60.52 31.26
C MET A 1 -15.47 59.58 31.01
N LYS A 2 -16.71 59.94 31.39
CA LYS A 2 -17.89 59.07 31.12
C LYS A 2 -18.19 58.87 29.62
N LYS A 3 -17.99 59.88 28.78
CA LYS A 3 -18.20 59.81 27.32
C LYS A 3 -17.16 58.96 26.61
N THR A 4 -15.90 59.01 27.05
CA THR A 4 -14.79 58.19 26.51
C THR A 4 -14.87 56.73 26.94
N LEU A 5 -15.42 56.47 28.14
CA LEU A 5 -15.71 55.11 28.62
C LEU A 5 -16.82 54.48 27.77
N LEU A 6 -17.90 55.22 27.48
CA LEU A 6 -19.05 54.74 26.71
C LEU A 6 -18.69 54.44 25.25
N THR A 7 -17.81 55.23 24.63
CA THR A 7 -17.28 54.92 23.29
C THR A 7 -16.39 53.68 23.28
N LEU A 8 -15.61 53.44 24.34
CA LEU A 8 -14.75 52.26 24.43
C LEU A 8 -15.58 50.98 24.62
N THR A 9 -16.64 51.03 25.42
CA THR A 9 -17.59 49.90 25.60
C THR A 9 -18.34 49.57 24.31
N LEU A 10 -18.73 50.60 23.55
CA LEU A 10 -19.38 50.41 22.24
C LEU A 10 -18.42 49.77 21.23
N PHE A 11 -17.15 50.17 21.24
CA PHE A 11 -16.13 49.57 20.36
C PHE A 11 -15.87 48.10 20.71
N PHE A 12 -15.86 47.75 22.00
CA PHE A 12 -15.68 46.36 22.45
C PHE A 12 -16.87 45.46 22.08
N ALA A 13 -18.09 46.00 22.08
CA ALA A 13 -19.30 45.27 21.69
C ALA A 13 -19.30 44.90 20.19
N VAL A 14 -18.73 45.75 19.32
CA VAL A 14 -18.63 45.45 17.89
C VAL A 14 -17.73 44.23 17.65
N ILE A 15 -16.59 44.13 18.35
CA ILE A 15 -15.63 43.02 18.19
C ILE A 15 -16.27 41.66 18.56
N PHE A 16 -17.19 41.65 19.53
CA PHE A 16 -17.94 40.45 19.93
C PHE A 16 -18.93 39.95 18.85
N VAL A 17 -19.44 40.84 17.98
CA VAL A 17 -20.38 40.45 16.90
C VAL A 17 -19.66 39.71 15.77
N TRP A 18 -18.39 40.04 15.50
CA TRP A 18 -17.58 39.37 14.46
C TRP A 18 -17.07 37.98 14.88
N GLY A 19 -17.18 37.61 16.16
CA GLY A 19 -16.79 36.31 16.69
C GLY A 19 -17.88 35.23 16.64
N GLN A 20 -19.07 35.55 16.13
CA GLN A 20 -20.16 34.57 16.03
C GLN A 20 -19.83 33.52 14.97
N GLN A 21 -19.80 32.24 15.38
CA GLN A 21 -19.70 31.11 14.44
C GLN A 21 -20.86 31.18 13.45
N THR A 22 -20.54 31.28 12.16
CA THR A 22 -21.56 31.21 11.10
C THR A 22 -22.23 29.84 11.18
N PRO A 23 -23.55 29.77 11.44
CA PRO A 23 -24.24 28.48 11.49
C PRO A 23 -24.12 27.80 10.13
N VAL A 24 -23.79 26.52 10.12
CA VAL A 24 -23.76 25.72 8.89
C VAL A 24 -25.20 25.54 8.42
N THR A 25 -25.64 26.39 7.49
CA THR A 25 -27.04 26.45 7.00
C THR A 25 -27.33 25.47 5.88
N LYS A 26 -26.29 24.91 5.23
CA LYS A 26 -26.42 23.93 4.14
C LYS A 26 -25.45 22.76 4.34
N ALA A 27 -25.93 21.54 4.11
CA ALA A 27 -25.09 20.36 4.11
C ALA A 27 -23.99 20.44 3.03
N ASN A 28 -22.75 20.14 3.42
CA ASN A 28 -21.60 20.11 2.51
C ASN A 28 -21.44 18.70 1.89
N TYR A 29 -22.23 18.42 0.87
CA TYR A 29 -22.21 17.14 0.18
C TYR A 29 -20.89 16.88 -0.56
N ASP A 30 -20.19 17.92 -1.00
CA ASP A 30 -18.89 17.79 -1.67
C ASP A 30 -17.82 17.22 -0.73
N LEU A 31 -17.81 17.69 0.52
CA LEU A 31 -16.94 17.14 1.57
C LEU A 31 -17.32 15.70 1.90
N ALA A 32 -18.61 15.41 2.08
CA ALA A 32 -19.08 14.04 2.34
C ALA A 32 -18.70 13.08 1.20
N ALA A 33 -18.78 13.53 -0.05
CA ALA A 33 -18.39 12.75 -1.21
C ALA A 33 -16.89 12.39 -1.24
N ARG A 34 -16.01 13.12 -0.54
CA ARG A 34 -14.59 12.76 -0.37
C ARG A 34 -14.41 11.51 0.50
N PHE A 35 -15.28 11.31 1.48
CA PHE A 35 -15.29 10.16 2.38
C PHE A 35 -16.22 9.03 1.92
N SER A 36 -16.70 9.09 0.68
CA SER A 36 -17.46 7.99 0.10
C SER A 36 -16.64 6.69 0.16
N PRO A 37 -17.28 5.52 0.43
CA PRO A 37 -16.57 4.25 0.57
C PRO A 37 -15.64 3.95 -0.61
N LYS A 38 -16.06 4.30 -1.83
CA LYS A 38 -15.26 4.13 -3.06
C LYS A 38 -13.94 4.91 -3.04
N LYS A 39 -13.90 6.11 -2.46
CA LYS A 39 -12.67 6.92 -2.36
C LYS A 39 -11.81 6.46 -1.18
N VAL A 40 -12.43 6.16 -0.05
CA VAL A 40 -11.74 5.66 1.14
C VAL A 40 -11.06 4.32 0.86
N ASN A 41 -11.73 3.40 0.17
CA ASN A 41 -11.17 2.09 -0.18
C ASN A 41 -9.95 2.16 -1.12
N LYS A 42 -9.70 3.30 -1.79
CA LYS A 42 -8.48 3.52 -2.59
C LYS A 42 -7.30 4.01 -1.76
N LEU A 43 -7.56 4.49 -0.55
CA LEU A 43 -6.58 5.07 0.36
C LEU A 43 -6.28 4.13 1.54
N VAL A 44 -7.22 3.23 1.85
CA VAL A 44 -7.06 2.20 2.87
C VAL A 44 -6.36 1.00 2.24
N PHE A 45 -5.15 0.73 2.73
CA PHE A 45 -4.34 -0.43 2.33
C PHE A 45 -4.72 -1.65 3.18
N SER A 46 -3.79 -2.57 3.45
CA SER A 46 -4.07 -3.77 4.24
C SER A 46 -4.54 -3.42 5.65
N THR A 47 -5.73 -3.91 6.01
CA THR A 47 -6.33 -3.78 7.36
C THR A 47 -6.38 -5.11 8.11
N SER A 48 -6.30 -6.22 7.39
CA SER A 48 -6.33 -7.58 7.93
C SER A 48 -5.20 -8.41 7.34
N VAL A 49 -4.72 -9.39 8.11
CA VAL A 49 -3.69 -10.34 7.66
C VAL A 49 -4.36 -11.65 7.24
N SER A 50 -4.00 -12.15 6.06
CA SER A 50 -4.33 -13.51 5.62
C SER A 50 -3.07 -14.38 5.70
N PRO A 51 -2.96 -15.31 6.67
CA PRO A 51 -1.77 -16.12 6.86
C PRO A 51 -1.70 -17.27 5.84
N ASN A 52 -0.53 -17.44 5.23
CA ASN A 52 -0.18 -18.62 4.44
C ASN A 52 0.82 -19.46 5.24
N TRP A 53 0.40 -20.66 5.65
CA TRP A 53 1.19 -21.51 6.54
C TRP A 53 2.29 -22.28 5.79
N PHE A 54 3.42 -22.47 6.46
CA PHE A 54 4.48 -23.37 6.01
C PHE A 54 4.04 -24.83 6.20
N LYS A 55 4.61 -25.77 5.46
CA LYS A 55 4.16 -27.17 5.52
C LYS A 55 4.73 -27.90 6.71
N ASN A 56 6.01 -27.66 7.03
CA ASN A 56 6.74 -28.41 8.04
C ASN A 56 6.97 -27.61 9.33
N SER A 57 6.39 -26.41 9.46
CA SER A 57 6.53 -25.57 10.65
C SER A 57 5.29 -24.72 10.91
N ASP A 58 5.12 -24.28 12.15
CA ASP A 58 4.06 -23.34 12.57
C ASP A 58 4.31 -21.90 12.09
N LYS A 59 5.26 -21.69 11.18
CA LYS A 59 5.52 -20.39 10.58
C LYS A 59 4.44 -20.08 9.57
N PHE A 60 4.16 -18.80 9.38
CA PHE A 60 3.31 -18.34 8.28
C PHE A 60 3.90 -17.10 7.64
N TRP A 61 3.55 -16.87 6.39
CA TRP A 61 3.88 -15.64 5.69
C TRP A 61 2.63 -14.92 5.22
N TYR A 62 2.74 -13.62 5.03
CA TYR A 62 1.63 -12.81 4.55
C TYR A 62 2.11 -11.60 3.76
N THR A 63 1.20 -11.06 2.94
CA THR A 63 1.40 -9.84 2.17
C THR A 63 0.78 -8.66 2.91
N TRP A 64 1.48 -7.53 2.94
CA TRP A 64 1.04 -6.31 3.59
C TRP A 64 1.25 -5.11 2.67
N GLN A 65 0.18 -4.41 2.35
CA GLN A 65 0.22 -3.21 1.53
C GLN A 65 0.23 -1.97 2.43
N THR A 66 1.06 -1.01 2.06
CA THR A 66 1.21 0.28 2.73
C THR A 66 1.36 1.38 1.67
N PRO A 67 1.27 2.67 2.05
CA PRO A 67 1.60 3.76 1.14
C PRO A 67 3.01 3.67 0.54
N GLN A 68 3.94 3.00 1.22
CA GLN A 68 5.33 2.82 0.79
C GLN A 68 5.52 1.64 -0.17
N GLY A 69 4.47 0.84 -0.39
CA GLY A 69 4.53 -0.32 -1.27
C GLY A 69 3.97 -1.60 -0.66
N THR A 70 4.21 -2.70 -1.38
CA THR A 70 3.82 -4.06 -0.96
C THR A 70 4.99 -4.78 -0.31
N PHE A 71 4.77 -5.30 0.89
CA PHE A 71 5.77 -6.02 1.69
C PHE A 71 5.33 -7.45 1.94
N TYR A 72 6.31 -8.34 2.05
CA TYR A 72 6.10 -9.75 2.34
C TYR A 72 6.80 -10.07 3.64
N TYR A 73 6.08 -10.65 4.58
CA TYR A 73 6.60 -10.96 5.90
C TYR A 73 6.49 -12.44 6.19
N VAL A 74 7.50 -12.97 6.89
CA VAL A 74 7.45 -14.27 7.55
C VAL A 74 7.34 -14.02 9.05
N VAL A 75 6.45 -14.77 9.70
CA VAL A 75 6.23 -14.74 11.13
C VAL A 75 6.51 -16.11 11.70
N ASP A 76 7.25 -16.10 12.80
CA ASP A 76 7.44 -17.27 13.66
C ASP A 76 6.63 -17.05 14.95
N PRO A 77 5.46 -17.71 15.10
CA PRO A 77 4.61 -17.55 16.28
C PRO A 77 5.28 -18.00 17.58
N SER A 78 6.18 -18.99 17.51
CA SER A 78 6.85 -19.52 18.69
C SER A 78 7.78 -18.49 19.33
N THR A 79 8.42 -17.65 18.52
CA THR A 79 9.33 -16.59 18.98
C THR A 79 8.68 -15.20 18.96
N GLY A 80 7.48 -15.06 18.40
CA GLY A 80 6.80 -13.78 18.20
C GLY A 80 7.53 -12.84 17.24
N ARG A 81 8.46 -13.36 16.43
CA ARG A 81 9.28 -12.54 15.52
C ARG A 81 8.64 -12.45 14.15
N LYS A 82 8.66 -11.24 13.60
CA LYS A 82 8.28 -10.94 12.22
C LYS A 82 9.49 -10.40 11.47
N THR A 83 9.78 -10.98 10.31
CA THR A 83 10.90 -10.58 9.45
C THR A 83 10.42 -10.35 8.02
N PRO A 84 10.96 -9.34 7.30
CA PRO A 84 10.71 -9.22 5.87
C PRO A 84 11.26 -10.45 5.14
N LEU A 85 10.53 -10.91 4.13
CA LEU A 85 10.93 -12.07 3.33
C LEU A 85 12.11 -11.76 2.42
N PHE A 86 12.17 -10.53 1.90
CA PHE A 86 13.27 -9.98 1.12
C PHE A 86 13.31 -8.45 1.24
N ASP A 87 14.41 -7.86 0.80
CA ASP A 87 14.54 -6.42 0.63
C ASP A 87 13.99 -5.99 -0.75
N ASN A 88 13.01 -5.09 -0.75
CA ASN A 88 12.32 -4.70 -1.98
C ASN A 88 13.23 -3.95 -2.97
N ALA A 89 14.19 -3.16 -2.49
CA ALA A 89 15.10 -2.41 -3.37
C ALA A 89 16.03 -3.38 -4.11
N THR A 90 16.59 -4.34 -3.37
CA THR A 90 17.43 -5.41 -3.91
C THR A 90 16.64 -6.27 -4.91
N MET A 91 15.40 -6.65 -4.56
CA MET A 91 14.52 -7.42 -5.45
C MET A 91 14.24 -6.67 -6.75
N ALA A 92 13.86 -5.39 -6.68
CA ALA A 92 13.59 -4.59 -7.88
C ALA A 92 14.83 -4.47 -8.79
N ALA A 93 16.01 -4.23 -8.21
CA ALA A 93 17.25 -4.15 -8.98
C ALA A 93 17.56 -5.46 -9.72
N GLN A 94 17.44 -6.60 -9.04
CA GLN A 94 17.65 -7.93 -9.64
C GLN A 94 16.64 -8.22 -10.74
N LEU A 95 15.37 -7.89 -10.53
CA LEU A 95 14.32 -8.07 -11.52
C LEU A 95 14.55 -7.21 -12.76
N THR A 96 14.98 -5.96 -12.59
CA THR A 96 15.33 -5.08 -13.70
C THR A 96 16.53 -5.60 -14.48
N GLU A 97 17.50 -6.20 -13.80
CA GLU A 97 18.63 -6.83 -14.47
C GLU A 97 18.22 -8.06 -15.28
N ILE A 98 17.32 -8.90 -14.77
CA ILE A 98 16.90 -10.16 -15.42
C ILE A 98 15.93 -9.89 -16.57
N VAL A 99 14.87 -9.13 -16.31
CA VAL A 99 13.78 -8.88 -17.26
C VAL A 99 14.16 -7.80 -18.27
N LYS A 100 15.18 -6.98 -17.96
CA LYS A 100 15.59 -5.80 -18.74
C LYS A 100 14.53 -4.68 -18.79
N ASP A 101 13.56 -4.72 -17.87
CA ASP A 101 12.53 -3.69 -17.69
C ASP A 101 12.70 -2.96 -16.34
N PRO A 102 12.47 -1.63 -16.28
CA PRO A 102 12.61 -0.88 -15.03
C PRO A 102 11.48 -1.23 -14.04
N PHE A 103 11.85 -1.64 -12.83
CA PHE A 103 10.93 -1.91 -11.73
C PHE A 103 11.15 -0.93 -10.57
N ASP A 104 10.05 -0.45 -10.00
CA ASP A 104 10.05 0.34 -8.78
C ASP A 104 9.96 -0.58 -7.55
N ALA A 105 10.85 -0.37 -6.57
CA ALA A 105 10.90 -1.11 -5.31
C ALA A 105 9.59 -1.02 -4.51
N GLN A 106 8.83 0.08 -4.63
CA GLN A 106 7.55 0.23 -3.94
C GLN A 106 6.45 -0.61 -4.59
N ASN A 107 6.53 -0.81 -5.92
CA ASN A 107 5.44 -1.33 -6.73
C ASN A 107 5.90 -2.47 -7.65
N ILE A 108 6.50 -3.52 -7.08
CA ILE A 108 6.87 -4.71 -7.83
C ILE A 108 5.61 -5.53 -8.14
N PRO A 109 5.28 -5.82 -9.43
CA PRO A 109 4.04 -6.49 -9.82
C PRO A 109 4.12 -8.02 -9.65
N ILE A 110 4.42 -8.48 -8.44
CA ILE A 110 4.52 -9.91 -8.09
C ILE A 110 3.12 -10.54 -8.13
N ARG A 111 3.00 -11.64 -8.87
CA ARG A 111 1.78 -12.45 -9.01
C ARG A 111 2.03 -13.89 -8.60
N ARG A 112 0.94 -14.58 -8.26
CA ARG A 112 0.91 -16.03 -7.96
C ARG A 112 2.04 -16.48 -7.02
N MET A 113 2.34 -15.67 -6.00
CA MET A 113 3.35 -15.99 -5.02
C MET A 113 2.92 -17.20 -4.19
N LYS A 114 3.79 -18.22 -4.13
CA LYS A 114 3.51 -19.50 -3.48
C LYS A 114 4.77 -20.10 -2.90
N LEU A 115 4.62 -20.73 -1.74
CA LEU A 115 5.66 -21.52 -1.08
C LEU A 115 5.62 -22.94 -1.66
N VAL A 116 6.68 -23.37 -2.32
CA VAL A 116 6.78 -24.74 -2.88
C VAL A 116 7.31 -25.69 -1.82
N ASP A 117 8.37 -25.25 -1.16
CA ASP A 117 9.05 -25.89 -0.03
C ASP A 117 9.34 -24.79 1.01
N ASP A 118 9.62 -25.17 2.26
CA ASP A 118 9.81 -24.24 3.39
C ASP A 118 11.00 -23.27 3.21
N LYS A 119 11.80 -23.45 2.15
CA LYS A 119 12.93 -22.58 1.77
C LYS A 119 12.74 -21.90 0.41
N ILE A 120 11.76 -22.31 -0.39
CA ILE A 120 11.63 -21.89 -1.78
C ILE A 120 10.28 -21.25 -2.02
N PHE A 121 10.34 -19.95 -2.33
CA PHE A 121 9.20 -19.21 -2.87
C PHE A 121 9.29 -19.16 -4.38
N THR A 122 8.14 -19.28 -5.03
CA THR A 122 7.98 -19.03 -6.46
C THR A 122 6.94 -17.95 -6.66
N PHE A 123 7.15 -17.14 -7.67
CA PHE A 123 6.25 -16.07 -8.05
C PHE A 123 6.40 -15.80 -9.54
N GLU A 124 5.52 -14.97 -10.05
CA GLU A 124 5.49 -14.61 -11.46
C GLU A 124 5.46 -13.10 -11.63
N ILE A 125 6.10 -12.64 -12.70
CA ILE A 125 6.17 -11.23 -13.07
C ILE A 125 5.85 -11.12 -14.55
N GLN A 126 5.10 -10.08 -14.92
CA GLN A 126 4.87 -9.76 -16.32
C GLN A 126 6.11 -9.09 -16.89
N SER A 127 6.69 -9.71 -17.91
CA SER A 127 7.75 -9.14 -18.74
C SER A 127 7.14 -8.62 -20.04
N THR A 128 7.68 -7.52 -20.58
CA THR A 128 7.36 -7.08 -21.94
C THR A 128 8.25 -7.72 -23.01
N VAL A 129 9.32 -8.39 -22.61
CA VAL A 129 10.26 -9.07 -23.51
C VAL A 129 9.62 -10.34 -24.08
N GLN A 130 9.56 -10.43 -25.41
CA GLN A 130 9.18 -11.66 -26.11
C GLN A 130 10.31 -12.67 -25.95
N VAL A 131 10.08 -13.73 -25.18
CA VAL A 131 10.99 -14.87 -25.09
C VAL A 131 10.56 -15.87 -26.17
N ASP A 132 11.40 -16.09 -27.17
CA ASP A 132 11.23 -17.19 -28.12
C ASP A 132 11.37 -18.49 -27.33
N GLU A 133 10.25 -19.18 -27.12
CA GLU A 133 10.22 -20.49 -26.46
C GLU A 133 10.92 -21.49 -27.39
N LYS A 134 12.20 -21.79 -27.13
CA LYS A 134 12.87 -22.90 -27.79
C LYS A 134 12.29 -24.19 -27.23
N ASP A 135 11.39 -24.79 -27.99
CA ASP A 135 10.90 -26.15 -27.76
C ASP A 135 12.06 -27.14 -27.72
N GLU A 136 12.56 -27.44 -26.52
CA GLU A 136 13.56 -28.49 -26.29
C GLU A 136 12.90 -29.88 -26.24
N LYS A 137 11.95 -30.13 -27.16
CA LYS A 137 11.36 -31.45 -27.41
C LYS A 137 11.06 -31.66 -28.89
N THR A 138 12.10 -31.78 -29.70
CA THR A 138 12.21 -32.85 -30.71
C THR A 138 13.57 -32.81 -31.37
N GLY A 139 14.52 -33.58 -30.84
CA GLY A 139 15.60 -34.09 -31.65
C GLY A 139 15.02 -35.07 -32.68
N LYS A 140 14.56 -34.56 -33.83
CA LYS A 140 14.40 -35.31 -35.09
C LYS A 140 14.34 -34.32 -36.25
N THR A 141 15.44 -34.24 -36.97
CA THR A 141 15.55 -33.68 -38.31
C THR A 141 14.54 -34.38 -39.23
N LYS A 142 13.76 -33.61 -40.01
CA LYS A 142 13.25 -34.09 -41.29
C LYS A 142 13.42 -33.00 -42.35
N LYS A 143 13.94 -33.49 -43.48
CA LYS A 143 14.26 -32.85 -44.77
C LYS A 143 13.29 -31.78 -45.21
#